data_AF-A0A0U1MJN1-F1
#
_entry.id   AF-A0A0U1MJN1-F1
#
_cell.length_a   1.000
_cell.length_b   1.000
_cell.length_c   1.000
_cell.angle_alpha   90.00
_cell.angle_beta   90.00
_cell.angle_gamma   90.00
#
_symmetry.space_group_name_H-M   'P 1'
#
loop_
_entity.id
_entity.type
_entity.pdbx_description
1 polymer ?
#
loop_
_entity_poly.entity_id
_entity_poly.type
_entity_poly.pdbx_seq_one_letter_code
_entity_poly.pdbx_strand_id
1 'polypeptide(L)' 'MNKEKTRPYYKVKAIIIGRGLKQKDIANKIGMNASLFNIKLNRINGRDFKTGEAKRLAEVLNIKIDDFF' A
#
# COMPACT_ATOMS: atom_id res chain seq x y z
N MET A 1 0.45 -14.27 23.23
CA MET A 1 -0.50 -14.03 22.12
C MET A 1 0.29 -13.88 20.83
N ASN A 2 0.32 -14.92 19.99
CA ASN A 2 0.99 -14.87 18.70
C ASN A 2 0.09 -14.05 17.75
N LYS A 3 0.27 -12.72 17.71
CA LYS A 3 -0.33 -11.92 16.63
C LYS A 3 0.35 -12.41 15.36
N GLU A 4 -0.34 -13.17 14.53
CA GLU A 4 0.12 -13.41 13.17
C GLU A 4 0.55 -12.07 12.58
N LYS A 5 1.84 -11.93 12.27
CA LYS A 5 2.36 -10.69 11.68
C LYS A 5 1.66 -10.56 10.34
N THR A 6 0.73 -9.63 10.23
CA THR A 6 0.09 -9.31 8.95
C THR A 6 1.20 -8.94 7.97
N ARG A 7 1.35 -9.75 6.91
CA ARG A 7 2.45 -9.60 5.97
C ARG A 7 2.33 -8.26 5.25
N PRO A 8 3.45 -7.55 4.98
CA PRO A 8 3.47 -6.40 4.10
C PRO A 8 2.80 -6.69 2.75
N TYR A 9 2.35 -5.64 2.08
CA TYR A 9 1.86 -5.74 0.70
C TYR A 9 3.02 -5.90 -0.29
N TYR A 10 3.62 -7.10 -0.33
CA TYR A 10 4.80 -7.38 -1.15
C TYR A 10 4.55 -7.17 -2.64
N LYS A 11 3.38 -7.58 -3.17
CA LYS A 11 3.01 -7.35 -4.58
C LYS A 11 2.96 -5.87 -4.91
N VAL A 12 2.28 -5.07 -4.07
CA VAL A 12 2.23 -3.60 -4.25
C VAL A 12 3.63 -3.00 -4.22
N LYS A 13 4.48 -3.39 -3.27
CA LYS A 13 5.88 -2.93 -3.21
C LYS A 13 6.66 -3.28 -4.48
N ALA A 14 6.53 -4.51 -4.97
CA ALA A 14 7.20 -4.97 -6.18
C ALA A 14 6.76 -4.16 -7.41
N ILE A 15 5.47 -3.84 -7.53
CA ILE A 15 4.93 -3.01 -8.60
C ILE A 15 5.50 -1.59 -8.54
N ILE A 16 5.52 -0.98 -7.34
CA ILE A 16 6.06 0.36 -7.14
C ILE A 16 7.53 0.42 -7.57
N ILE A 17 8.35 -0.53 -7.09
CA ILE A 17 9.78 -0.61 -7.42
C ILE A 17 9.98 -0.91 -8.91
N GLY A 18 9.30 -1.92 -9.44
CA GLY A 18 9.43 -2.37 -10.82
C GLY A 18 9.02 -1.32 -11.85
N ARG A 19 8.19 -0.34 -11.46
CA ARG A 19 7.80 0.80 -12.31
C ARG A 19 8.58 2.08 -12.02
N GLY A 20 9.57 2.04 -11.13
CA GLY A 20 10.36 3.22 -10.74
C GLY A 20 9.54 4.32 -10.05
N LEU A 21 8.37 3.98 -9.48
CA LEU A 21 7.49 4.93 -8.82
C LEU A 21 8.00 5.24 -7.40
N LYS A 22 7.89 6.50 -6.97
CA LYS A 22 8.23 6.87 -5.60
C LYS A 22 7.00 6.72 -4.69
N GLN A 23 7.18 6.06 -3.55
CA GLN A 23 6.11 5.87 -2.56
C GLN A 23 5.51 7.20 -2.08
N LYS A 24 6.34 8.25 -1.94
CA LYS A 24 5.89 9.60 -1.58
C LYS A 24 4.89 10.17 -2.60
N ASP A 25 5.15 9.97 -3.89
CA ASP A 25 4.30 10.50 -4.95
C ASP A 25 2.96 9.75 -5.02
N ILE A 26 2.99 8.44 -4.80
CA ILE A 26 1.78 7.61 -4.69
C ILE A 26 0.96 8.04 -3.48
N ALA A 27 1.60 8.23 -2.32
CA ALA A 27 0.94 8.69 -1.10
C ALA A 27 0.22 10.03 -1.35
N ASN A 28 0.89 10.99 -2.00
CA ASN A 28 0.29 12.27 -2.38
C ASN A 28 -0.91 12.09 -3.33
N LYS A 29 -0.80 11.23 -4.35
CA LYS A 29 -1.89 10.97 -5.31
C LYS A 29 -3.15 10.38 -4.65
N ILE A 30 -2.99 9.60 -3.58
CA ILE A 30 -4.13 9.03 -2.84
C ILE A 30 -4.59 9.89 -1.65
N GLY A 31 -4.00 11.09 -1.49
CA GLY A 31 -4.32 12.03 -0.41
C GLY A 31 -3.83 11.59 0.97
N MET A 32 -2.68 10.91 1.04
CA MET A 32 -2.12 10.31 2.26
C MET A 32 -0.71 10.82 2.56
N ASN A 33 -0.41 11.00 3.85
CA ASN A 33 0.96 11.25 4.30
C ASN A 33 1.89 10.06 3.99
N ALA A 34 3.10 10.32 3.52
CA ALA A 34 4.07 9.29 3.12
C ALA A 34 4.47 8.32 4.26
N SER A 35 4.57 8.79 5.51
CA SER A 35 4.85 7.95 6.67
C SER A 35 3.68 7.00 6.96
N LEU A 36 2.45 7.53 6.93
CA LEU A 36 1.24 6.71 7.09
C LEU A 36 1.11 5.68 5.97
N PHE A 37 1.39 6.07 4.73
CA PHE A 37 1.43 5.15 3.59
C PHE A 37 2.44 4.02 3.83
N ASN A 38 3.66 4.35 4.25
CA ASN A 38 4.71 3.38 4.55
C ASN A 38 4.30 2.42 5.69
N ILE A 39 3.69 2.94 6.75
CA ILE A 39 3.15 2.14 7.87
C ILE A 39 2.11 1.13 7.37
N LYS A 40 1.16 1.56 6.54
CA LYS A 40 0.11 0.67 5.97
C LYS A 40 0.68 -0.33 4.97
N LEU A 41 1.61 0.11 4.11
CA LEU A 41 2.28 -0.75 3.13
C LEU A 41 3.05 -1.89 3.81
N ASN A 42 3.65 -1.62 4.97
CA ASN A 42 4.34 -2.60 5.80
C ASN A 42 3.44 -3.30 6.83
N ARG A 43 2.16 -2.91 6.92
CA ARG A 43 1.21 -3.34 7.94
C ARG A 43 1.73 -3.26 9.39
N ILE A 44 2.53 -2.21 9.67
CA ILE A 44 3.11 -1.99 11.00
C ILE A 44 1.98 -1.77 12.01
N ASN A 45 2.05 -2.45 13.14
CA ASN A 45 1.05 -2.39 14.21
C ASN A 45 -0.38 -2.72 13.75
N GLY A 46 -0.53 -3.56 12.71
CA GLY A 46 -1.84 -3.95 12.18
C GLY A 46 -2.56 -2.85 11.40
N ARG A 47 -1.88 -1.75 11.06
CA ARG A 47 -2.45 -0.66 10.26
C ARG A 47 -2.63 -1.12 8.82
N ASP A 48 -3.81 -0.89 8.27
CA ASP A 48 -4.14 -1.28 6.91
C ASP A 48 -4.78 -0.14 6.09
N PHE A 49 -4.81 -0.33 4.77
CA PHE A 49 -5.56 0.51 3.85
C PHE A 49 -7.07 0.28 4.05
N LYS A 50 -7.81 1.35 4.24
CA LYS A 50 -9.28 1.32 4.17
C LYS A 50 -9.70 1.05 2.74
N THR A 51 -10.89 0.49 2.53
CA THR A 51 -11.42 0.15 1.20
C THR A 51 -11.29 1.29 0.18
N GLY A 52 -11.63 2.52 0.55
CA GLY A 52 -11.49 3.68 -0.35
C GLY A 52 -10.03 4.06 -0.66
N GLU A 53 -9.10 3.84 0.27
CA GLU A 53 -7.68 4.07 0.03
C GLU A 53 -7.09 2.98 -0.87
N ALA A 54 -7.49 1.72 -0.66
CA ALA A 54 -7.08 0.60 -1.50
C ALA A 54 -7.59 0.74 -2.94
N LYS A 55 -8.84 1.18 -3.13
CA LYS A 55 -9.40 1.52 -4.46
C LYS A 55 -8.58 2.60 -5.17
N ARG A 56 -8.34 3.74 -4.52
CA ARG A 56 -7.50 4.82 -5.08
C ARG A 56 -6.07 4.36 -5.38
N LEU A 57 -5.49 3.52 -4.53
CA LEU A 57 -4.17 2.96 -4.76
C LEU A 57 -4.15 2.04 -5.99
N ALA A 58 -5.16 1.19 -6.15
CA ALA A 58 -5.32 0.34 -7.33
C ALA A 58 -5.50 1.15 -8.61
N GLU A 59 -6.28 2.24 -8.56
CA GLU A 59 -6.45 3.20 -9.67
C GLU A 59 -5.12 3.88 -10.03
N VAL A 60 -4.39 4.42 -9.05
CA VAL A 60 -3.08 5.07 -9.27
C VAL A 60 -2.05 4.11 -9.83
N LEU A 61 -2.10 2.85 -9.41
CA LEU A 61 -1.23 1.79 -9.90
C LEU A 61 -1.79 1.10 -11.14
N ASN A 62 -2.96 1.47 -11.65
CA ASN A 62 -3.62 0.80 -12.79
C ASN A 62 -3.56 -0.74 -12.68
N ILE A 63 -4.02 -1.27 -11.55
CA ILE A 63 -4.11 -2.72 -11.24
C ILE A 63 -5.49 -3.06 -10.67
N LYS A 64 -5.83 -4.34 -10.61
CA LYS A 64 -7.02 -4.77 -9.86
C LYS A 64 -6.70 -4.77 -8.36
N ILE A 65 -7.71 -4.52 -7.53
CA ILE A 65 -7.54 -4.59 -6.08
C ILE A 65 -7.12 -6.00 -5.62
N ASP A 66 -7.56 -7.03 -6.33
CA ASP A 66 -7.19 -8.42 -6.08
C ASP A 66 -5.69 -8.67 -6.28
N ASP A 67 -5.00 -7.84 -7.08
CA ASP A 67 -3.55 -7.94 -7.27
C ASP A 67 -2.75 -7.52 -6.01
N PHE A 68 -3.43 -7.02 -4.97
CA PHE A 68 -2.80 -6.65 -3.68
C PHE A 68 -2.43 -7.88 -2.85
N PHE A 69 -3.20 -8.97 -2.99
CA PHE A 69 -3.14 -10.18 -2.17
C PHE A 69 -2.54 -11.33 -2.99
#